data_AF-A0AAU8XG05-F1
#
_entry.id   AF-A0AAU8XG05-F1
#
_cell.length_a   1.000
_cell.length_b   1.000
_cell.length_c   1.000
_cell.angle_alpha   90.00
_cell.angle_beta   90.00
_cell.angle_gamma   90.00
#
_symmetry.space_group_name_H-M   'P 1'
#
loop_
_entity.id
_entity.type
_entity.pdbx_description
1 polymer ?
#
loop_
_entity_poly.entity_id
_entity_poly.type
_entity_poly.pdbx_seq_one_letter_code
_entity_poly.pdbx_strand_id
1 'polypeptide(L)'
;MGYFAKSGNLFQSFPLITYKPIRKFLSNSNRKSSIRTLTQEASRIVGLELRIEEFKPITNAALLILTSEKSITLNENMSLVALGEVREENADESLLKLARKLAVILTGENVVSTYRTLGLKSI
;
A
#
# COMPACT_ATOMS: atom_id res chain seq x y z
N MET A 1 12.51 12.44 11.74
CA MET A 1 13.40 11.42 11.11
C MET A 1 12.55 10.52 10.23
N GLY A 2 12.45 10.88 8.95
CA GLY A 2 11.46 10.37 8.00
C GLY A 2 11.85 9.02 7.40
N TYR A 3 11.01 8.02 7.63
CA TYR A 3 11.06 6.72 6.96
C TYR A 3 9.96 6.59 5.88
N PHE A 4 9.50 7.71 5.31
CA PHE A 4 8.39 7.72 4.35
C PHE A 4 8.77 7.70 2.88
N ALA A 5 10.07 7.70 2.54
CA ALA A 5 10.51 8.00 1.17
C ALA A 5 11.56 7.04 0.61
N LYS A 6 11.47 5.72 0.87
CA LYS A 6 12.39 4.75 0.22
C LYS A 6 11.79 3.51 -0.44
N SER A 7 10.48 3.35 -0.53
CA SER A 7 9.93 2.18 -1.24
C SER A 7 8.56 2.41 -1.86
N GLY A 8 8.58 2.79 -3.14
CA GLY A 8 7.83 2.12 -4.21
C GLY A 8 6.29 2.19 -4.25
N ASN A 9 5.58 1.82 -3.18
CA ASN A 9 4.23 1.25 -3.34
C ASN A 9 3.21 1.78 -2.32
N LEU A 10 3.24 3.08 -1.99
CA LEU A 10 2.54 3.59 -0.82
C LEU A 10 1.00 3.71 -0.95
N PHE A 11 0.39 3.66 -2.15
CA PHE A 11 -1.06 3.95 -2.31
C PHE A 11 -1.93 2.80 -2.84
N GLN A 12 -1.37 1.78 -3.50
CA GLN A 12 -2.04 0.47 -3.65
C GLN A 12 -2.26 -0.22 -2.29
N SER A 13 -1.63 0.32 -1.25
CA SER A 13 -1.78 -0.07 0.15
C SER A 13 -3.17 0.21 0.73
N PHE A 14 -3.93 1.19 0.21
CA PHE A 14 -5.17 1.63 0.86
C PHE A 14 -6.26 0.53 0.91
N PRO A 15 -6.60 -0.18 -0.18
CA PRO A 15 -7.46 -1.35 -0.10
C PRO A 15 -6.86 -2.45 0.79
N LEU A 16 -5.54 -2.65 0.79
CA LEU A 16 -4.86 -3.66 1.62
C LEU A 16 -4.96 -3.36 3.13
N ILE A 17 -4.81 -2.10 3.53
CA ILE A 17 -4.87 -1.65 4.92
C ILE A 17 -6.32 -1.58 5.41
N THR A 18 -7.25 -1.22 4.52
CA THR A 18 -8.68 -1.15 4.86
C THR A 18 -9.34 -2.53 4.90
N TYR A 19 -8.74 -3.54 4.27
CA TYR A 19 -9.23 -4.91 4.24
C TYR A 19 -9.04 -5.62 5.59
N LYS A 20 -10.16 -5.89 6.28
CA LYS A 20 -10.20 -6.41 7.65
C LYS A 20 -9.38 -7.71 7.86
N PRO A 21 -9.40 -8.70 6.96
CA PRO A 21 -8.63 -9.94 7.14
C PRO A 21 -7.11 -9.72 7.20
N ILE A 22 -6.59 -8.73 6.47
CA ILE A 22 -5.16 -8.40 6.47
C ILE A 22 -4.77 -7.61 7.73
N ARG A 23 -5.68 -6.84 8.33
CA ARG A 23 -5.39 -6.00 9.51
C ARG A 23 -4.81 -6.78 10.69
N LYS A 24 -5.32 -7.98 10.99
CA LYS A 24 -4.79 -8.82 12.10
C LYS A 24 -3.35 -9.27 11.83
N PHE A 25 -3.02 -9.58 10.58
CA PHE A 25 -1.66 -9.91 10.22
C PHE A 25 -0.75 -8.68 10.30
N LEU A 26 -1.19 -7.55 9.73
CA LEU A 26 -0.42 -6.31 9.77
C LEU A 26 -0.18 -5.84 11.20
N SER A 27 -1.16 -5.90 12.11
CA SER A 27 -0.97 -5.51 13.51
C SER A 27 0.12 -6.35 14.20
N ASN A 28 0.27 -7.62 13.85
CA ASN A 28 1.23 -8.55 14.44
C ASN A 28 2.55 -8.66 13.65
N SER A 29 2.63 -8.05 12.47
CA SER A 29 3.81 -8.11 11.62
C SER A 29 5.02 -7.42 12.25
N ASN A 30 6.20 -7.99 11.99
CA ASN A 30 7.50 -7.50 12.45
C ASN A 30 8.50 -7.43 11.29
N ARG A 31 9.77 -7.10 11.56
CA ARG A 31 10.80 -6.93 10.51
C ARG A 31 11.10 -8.19 9.68
N LYS A 32 10.73 -9.39 10.16
CA LYS A 32 10.88 -10.66 9.43
C LYS A 32 9.64 -11.01 8.60
N SER A 33 8.55 -10.27 8.76
CA SER A 33 7.34 -10.46 7.97
C SER A 33 7.59 -10.03 6.53
N SER A 34 7.22 -10.89 5.59
CA SER A 34 7.35 -10.69 4.14
C SER A 34 6.03 -10.99 3.44
N ILE A 35 5.92 -10.60 2.17
CA ILE A 35 4.75 -10.91 1.34
C ILE A 35 4.43 -12.41 1.33
N ARG A 36 5.46 -13.29 1.32
CA ARG A 36 5.28 -14.75 1.40
C ARG A 36 4.58 -15.19 2.69
N THR A 37 4.95 -14.60 3.83
CA THR A 37 4.30 -14.90 5.12
C THR A 37 2.88 -14.34 5.22
N LEU A 38 2.58 -13.25 4.50
CA LEU A 38 1.22 -12.73 4.36
C LEU A 38 0.36 -13.74 3.58
N THR A 39 0.90 -14.29 2.49
CA THR A 39 0.17 -15.14 1.54
C THR A 39 0.09 -16.62 1.92
N GLN A 40 0.72 -17.03 3.01
CA GLN A 40 0.60 -18.40 3.56
C GLN A 40 -0.83 -18.75 4.00
N GLU A 41 -1.63 -17.76 4.40
CA GLU A 41 -3.01 -17.98 4.81
C GLU A 41 -3.95 -17.42 3.74
N ALA A 42 -4.54 -18.29 2.91
CA ALA A 42 -5.38 -17.89 1.78
C ALA A 42 -6.59 -17.04 2.20
N SER A 43 -7.14 -17.27 3.40
CA SER A 43 -8.23 -16.48 4.00
C SER A 43 -7.95 -14.97 4.05
N ARG A 44 -6.67 -14.56 4.03
CA ARG A 44 -6.24 -13.16 4.06
C ARG A 44 -6.23 -12.48 2.69
N ILE A 45 -6.34 -13.25 1.60
CA ILE A 45 -6.21 -12.75 0.22
C ILE A 45 -7.51 -12.95 -0.56
N VAL A 46 -8.33 -13.92 -0.17
CA VAL A 46 -9.61 -14.21 -0.84
C VAL A 46 -10.51 -12.97 -0.85
N GLY A 47 -10.86 -12.47 -2.04
CA GLY A 47 -11.70 -11.28 -2.22
C GLY A 47 -10.95 -9.94 -2.18
N LEU A 48 -9.62 -9.96 -2.04
CA LEU A 48 -8.79 -8.76 -2.11
C LEU A 48 -8.84 -8.09 -3.48
N GLU A 49 -8.91 -8.88 -4.56
CA GLU A 49 -9.03 -8.40 -5.93
C GLU A 49 -10.29 -7.53 -6.14
N LEU A 50 -11.45 -8.02 -5.70
CA LEU A 50 -12.70 -7.26 -5.73
C LEU A 50 -12.59 -5.94 -4.95
N ARG A 51 -11.95 -5.99 -3.78
CA ARG A 51 -11.75 -4.80 -2.95
C ARG A 51 -10.84 -3.78 -3.61
N ILE A 52 -9.81 -4.22 -4.34
CA ILE A 52 -8.92 -3.32 -5.08
C ILE A 52 -9.68 -2.64 -6.21
N GLU A 53 -10.49 -3.39 -6.97
CA GLU A 53 -11.29 -2.83 -8.06
C GLU A 53 -12.37 -1.86 -7.53
N GLU A 54 -13.02 -2.14 -6.40
CA GLU A 54 -13.95 -1.22 -5.74
C GLU A 54 -13.32 0.13 -5.37
N PHE A 55 -12.05 0.12 -4.94
CA PHE A 55 -11.36 1.31 -4.44
C PHE A 55 -10.60 2.06 -5.53
N LYS A 56 -10.48 1.48 -6.72
CA LYS A 56 -9.73 2.05 -7.85
C LYS A 56 -10.23 3.44 -8.26
N PRO A 57 -11.55 3.71 -8.40
CA PRO A 57 -12.02 5.05 -8.78
C PRO A 57 -11.66 6.12 -7.74
N ILE A 58 -11.86 5.80 -6.45
CA ILE A 58 -11.60 6.71 -5.33
C ILE A 58 -10.10 6.99 -5.20
N THR A 59 -9.28 5.94 -5.31
CA THR A 59 -7.82 6.06 -5.23
C THR A 59 -7.29 6.90 -6.39
N ASN A 60 -7.78 6.67 -7.61
CA ASN A 60 -7.38 7.45 -8.78
C ASN A 60 -7.76 8.93 -8.64
N ALA A 61 -8.97 9.23 -8.16
CA ALA A 61 -9.40 10.61 -7.92
C ALA A 61 -8.49 11.32 -6.91
N ALA A 62 -8.14 10.65 -5.81
CA ALA A 62 -7.22 11.19 -4.82
C ALA A 62 -5.82 11.46 -5.40
N LEU A 63 -5.30 10.55 -6.24
CA LEU A 63 -4.01 10.73 -6.90
C LEU A 63 -4.00 11.92 -7.86
N LEU A 64 -5.08 12.11 -8.63
CA LEU A 64 -5.21 13.26 -9.53
C LEU A 64 -5.23 14.58 -8.76
N ILE A 65 -5.94 14.65 -7.64
CA ILE A 65 -5.95 15.83 -6.75
C ILE A 65 -4.54 16.12 -6.23
N LEU A 66 -3.89 15.12 -5.63
CA LEU A 66 -2.55 15.28 -5.07
C LEU A 66 -1.49 15.65 -6.12
N THR A 67 -1.64 15.16 -7.35
CA THR A 67 -0.77 15.51 -8.47
C THR A 67 -1.02 16.95 -8.94
N SER A 68 -2.29 17.36 -9.03
CA SER A 68 -2.70 18.73 -9.40
C SER A 68 -2.21 19.76 -8.38
N GLU A 69 -2.25 19.41 -7.10
CA GLU A 69 -1.73 20.23 -5.99
C GLU A 69 -0.20 20.25 -5.92
N LYS A 70 0.49 19.48 -6.79
CA LYS A 70 1.95 19.29 -6.78
C LYS A 70 2.47 18.74 -5.45
N SER A 71 1.64 17.97 -4.75
CA SER A 71 1.96 17.32 -3.48
C SER A 71 2.67 15.98 -3.70
N ILE A 72 2.50 15.36 -4.87
CA ILE A 72 3.16 14.09 -5.28
C ILE A 72 3.63 14.15 -6.73
N THR A 73 4.60 13.31 -7.07
CA THR A 73 5.02 13.04 -8.46
C THR A 73 5.24 11.55 -8.69
N LEU A 74 5.07 11.11 -9.93
CA LEU A 74 5.40 9.75 -10.38
C LEU A 74 6.84 9.73 -10.91
N ASN A 75 7.63 8.77 -10.46
CA ASN A 75 8.95 8.50 -11.03
C ASN A 75 8.86 7.48 -12.18
N GLU A 76 9.98 7.29 -12.88
CA GLU A 76 10.11 6.37 -14.03
C GLU A 76 9.79 4.90 -13.69
N ASN A 77 9.86 4.54 -12.41
CA ASN A 77 9.53 3.21 -11.90
C ASN A 77 8.07 3.09 -11.45
N MET A 78 7.20 4.00 -11.90
CA MET A 78 5.77 4.07 -11.53
C MET A 78 5.56 4.18 -10.01
N SER A 79 6.57 4.67 -9.29
CA SER A 79 6.50 4.89 -7.84
C SER A 79 6.16 6.34 -7.56
N LEU A 80 5.43 6.57 -6.48
CA LEU A 80 5.06 7.92 -6.03
C LEU A 80 6.12 8.48 -5.08
N VAL A 81 6.46 9.75 -5.29
CA VAL A 81 7.36 10.53 -4.44
C VAL A 81 6.58 11.74 -3.93
N ALA A 82 6.60 11.96 -2.61
CA ALA A 82 6.03 13.16 -2.02
C ALA A 82 6.90 14.38 -2.33
N LEU A 83 6.27 15.46 -2.79
CA LEU A 83 6.89 16.75 -3.04
C LEU A 83 6.62 17.65 -1.84
N GLY A 84 7.54 17.67 -0.88
CA GLY A 84 7.42 18.45 0.36
C GLY A 84 6.94 17.64 1.56
N GLU A 85 6.39 18.32 2.56
CA GLU A 85 5.93 17.69 3.80
C GLU A 85 4.62 16.93 3.60
N VAL A 86 4.59 15.69 4.11
CA VAL A 86 3.38 14.85 4.12
C VAL A 86 2.46 15.36 5.23
N ARG A 87 1.27 15.83 4.85
CA ARG A 87 0.24 16.26 5.80
C ARG A 87 -0.43 15.04 6.43
N GLU A 88 -0.03 14.70 7.66
CA GLU A 88 -0.64 13.60 8.44
C GLU A 88 -1.83 14.06 9.31
N GLU A 89 -2.13 15.36 9.34
CA GLU A 89 -3.07 16.02 10.27
C GLU A 89 -4.49 15.44 10.25
N ASN A 90 -4.97 15.09 9.04
CA ASN A 90 -6.31 14.53 8.81
C ASN A 90 -6.29 13.02 8.60
N ALA A 91 -5.15 12.36 8.79
CA ALA A 91 -4.99 10.94 8.56
C ALA A 91 -5.32 10.15 9.83
N ASP A 92 -5.98 9.00 9.65
CA ASP A 92 -6.21 8.06 10.75
C ASP A 92 -4.87 7.41 11.16
N GLU A 93 -4.44 7.68 12.40
CA GLU A 93 -3.17 7.21 12.94
C GLU A 93 -3.05 5.67 12.94
N SER A 94 -4.16 4.96 13.13
CA SER A 94 -4.19 3.49 13.08
C SER A 94 -3.93 2.97 11.68
N LEU A 95 -4.50 3.63 10.66
CA LEU A 95 -4.25 3.29 9.26
C LEU A 95 -2.83 3.65 8.85
N LEU A 96 -2.29 4.77 9.32
CA LEU A 96 -0.89 5.13 9.08
C LEU A 96 0.08 4.10 9.66
N LYS A 97 -0.17 3.61 10.88
CA LYS A 97 0.65 2.53 11.49
C LYS A 97 0.61 1.26 10.65
N LEU A 98 -0.57 0.85 10.19
CA LEU A 98 -0.73 -0.32 9.32
C LEU A 98 -0.06 -0.12 7.95
N ALA A 99 -0.13 1.09 7.38
CA ALA A 99 0.54 1.45 6.14
C ALA A 99 2.06 1.30 6.26
N ARG A 100 2.64 1.82 7.34
CA ARG A 100 4.08 1.69 7.62
C ARG A 100 4.50 0.22 7.73
N LYS A 101 3.68 -0.62 8.39
CA LYS A 101 3.95 -2.06 8.50
C LYS A 101 3.83 -2.79 7.17
N LEU A 102 2.84 -2.44 6.36
CA LEU A 102 2.71 -2.97 5.01
C LEU A 102 3.89 -2.57 4.13
N ALA A 103 4.38 -1.33 4.23
CA ALA A 103 5.57 -0.90 3.50
C ALA A 103 6.80 -1.75 3.83
N VAL A 104 6.98 -2.14 5.10
CA VAL A 104 8.03 -3.08 5.52
C VAL A 104 7.85 -4.46 4.86
N ILE A 105 6.63 -4.98 4.82
CA ILE A 105 6.32 -6.28 4.20
C ILE A 105 6.59 -6.29 2.68
N LEU A 106 6.37 -5.14 2.02
CA LEU A 106 6.57 -4.95 0.59
C LEU A 106 7.98 -4.42 0.24
N THR A 107 8.85 -4.25 1.23
CA THR A 107 10.20 -3.72 1.00
C THR A 107 11.02 -4.73 0.19
N GLY A 108 11.58 -4.28 -0.93
CA GLY A 108 12.40 -5.11 -1.82
C GLY A 108 11.61 -5.92 -2.86
N GLU A 109 10.28 -5.83 -2.85
CA GLU A 109 9.43 -6.45 -3.88
C GLU A 109 9.15 -5.46 -5.02
N ASN A 110 9.18 -5.96 -6.26
CA ASN A 110 8.73 -5.21 -7.42
C ASN A 110 7.19 -5.19 -7.44
N VAL A 111 6.59 -4.15 -8.04
CA VAL A 111 5.13 -4.07 -8.25
C VAL A 111 4.62 -5.35 -8.93
N VAL A 112 5.25 -5.79 -10.02
CA VAL A 112 4.84 -6.99 -10.76
C VAL A 112 4.91 -8.26 -9.91
N SER A 113 5.97 -8.44 -9.11
CA SER A 113 6.09 -9.61 -8.22
C SER A 113 5.05 -9.57 -7.11
N THR A 114 4.75 -8.38 -6.59
CA THR A 114 3.73 -8.14 -5.58
C THR A 114 2.35 -8.56 -6.09
N TYR A 115 1.94 -8.09 -7.27
CA TYR A 115 0.64 -8.44 -7.87
C TYR A 115 0.50 -9.93 -8.11
N ARG A 116 1.52 -10.57 -8.69
CA ARG A 116 1.53 -12.02 -8.92
C ARG A 116 1.42 -12.80 -7.61
N THR A 117 2.15 -12.39 -6.58
CA THR A 117 2.16 -13.08 -5.27
C THR A 117 0.83 -12.91 -4.53
N LEU A 118 0.16 -11.76 -4.69
CA LEU A 118 -1.16 -11.50 -4.14
C LEU A 118 -2.28 -12.16 -4.95
N GLY A 119 -1.98 -12.88 -6.03
CA GLY A 119 -2.98 -13.53 -6.88
C GLY A 119 -3.86 -12.56 -7.66
N LEU A 120 -3.41 -11.30 -7.81
CA LEU A 120 -4.13 -10.27 -8.57
C LEU A 120 -3.82 -10.47 -10.05
N LYS A 121 -4.81 -10.93 -10.83
CA LYS A 121 -4.67 -11.11 -12.28
C LYS A 121 -4.98 -9.79 -12.98
N SER A 122 -4.02 -8.88 -13.07
CA SER A 122 -3.89 -8.00 -14.23
C SER A 122 -2.61 -7.16 -14.17
N ILE A 123 -1.76 -7.33 -15.17
CA ILE A 123 -1.00 -6.24 -15.80
C ILE A 123 -1.32 -6.33 -17.28
#